data_AF-A0A3G8ZW04-F1
#
_entry.id   AF-A0A3G8ZW04-F1
#
_cell.length_a   1.000
_cell.length_b   1.000
_cell.length_c   1.000
_cell.angle_alpha   90.00
_cell.angle_beta   90.00
_cell.angle_gamma   90.00
#
_symmetry.space_group_name_H-M   'P 1'
#
loop_
_entity.id
_entity.type
_entity.pdbx_description
1 polymer ?
#
loop_
_entity_poly.entity_id
_entity_poly.type
_entity_poly.pdbx_seq_one_letter_code
_entity_poly.pdbx_strand_id
1 'polypeptide(L)'
;MTYEMRASRTRPSRQNGYFKAGLARVPAGPGSWQTVENLELATLGWVHWHNIQRLQGYLGEIPPAEFEDTFYAGQTTSTQLVGIK
;
A
#
# COMPACT_ATOMS: atom_id res chain seq x y z
N MET A 1 -9.04 40.71 -14.44
CA MET A 1 -9.14 39.62 -13.45
C MET A 1 -8.69 38.34 -14.15
N THR A 2 -7.43 37.96 -14.01
CA THR A 2 -6.87 36.74 -14.61
C THR A 2 -6.92 35.62 -13.58
N TYR A 3 -7.71 34.59 -13.87
CA TYR A 3 -7.80 33.37 -13.08
C TYR A 3 -6.58 32.50 -13.41
N GLU A 4 -5.51 32.58 -12.62
CA GLU A 4 -4.42 31.63 -12.75
C GLU A 4 -4.84 30.28 -12.15
N MET A 5 -5.20 29.33 -13.03
CA MET A 5 -5.30 27.92 -12.67
C MET A 5 -3.90 27.39 -12.34
N ARG A 6 -3.50 27.55 -11.08
CA ARG A 6 -2.33 26.86 -10.53
C ARG A 6 -2.66 25.38 -10.50
N ALA A 7 -2.31 24.65 -11.56
CA ALA A 7 -2.41 23.21 -11.61
C ALA A 7 -1.63 22.64 -10.41
N SER A 8 -2.36 22.22 -9.37
CA SER A 8 -1.82 21.53 -8.23
C SER A 8 -1.22 20.23 -8.73
N ARG A 9 0.10 20.21 -8.98
CA ARG A 9 0.85 18.99 -9.24
C ARG A 9 0.85 18.21 -7.93
N THR A 10 -0.21 17.45 -7.68
CA THR A 10 -0.30 16.52 -6.56
C THR A 10 0.82 15.52 -6.76
N ARG A 11 1.79 15.50 -5.85
CA ARG A 11 2.85 14.49 -5.88
C ARG A 11 2.16 13.12 -5.85
N PRO A 12 2.47 12.20 -6.77
CA PRO A 12 1.91 10.86 -6.70
C PRO A 12 2.21 10.28 -5.32
N SER A 13 1.19 9.68 -4.69
CA SER A 13 1.37 9.08 -3.37
C SER A 13 2.49 8.04 -3.43
N ARG A 14 3.27 7.94 -2.35
CA ARG A 14 4.37 6.96 -2.22
C ARG A 14 3.88 5.55 -2.58
N GLN A 15 2.65 5.24 -2.19
CA GLN A 15 1.97 3.98 -2.48
C GLN A 15 1.74 3.76 -3.98
N ASN A 16 1.26 4.77 -4.72
CA ASN A 16 1.10 4.68 -6.17
C ASN A 16 2.45 4.47 -6.88
N GLY A 17 3.52 5.08 -6.37
CA GLY A 17 4.88 4.83 -6.85
C GLY A 17 5.31 3.36 -6.65
N TYR A 18 5.10 2.79 -5.46
CA TYR A 18 5.43 1.40 -5.17
C TYR A 18 4.58 0.41 -5.96
N PHE A 19 3.32 0.73 -6.17
CA PHE A 19 2.41 -0.08 -6.99
C PHE A 19 2.94 -0.19 -8.41
N LYS A 20 3.17 0.94 -9.08
CA LYS A 20 3.70 0.97 -10.45
C LYS A 20 5.04 0.26 -10.57
N ALA A 21 5.96 0.48 -9.62
CA ALA A 21 7.27 -0.19 -9.60
C ALA A 21 7.19 -1.69 -9.32
N GLY A 22 6.16 -2.15 -8.59
CA GLY A 22 5.94 -3.56 -8.33
C GLY A 22 5.29 -4.27 -9.51
N LEU A 23 4.31 -3.64 -10.17
CA LEU A 23 3.73 -4.17 -11.42
C LEU A 23 4.78 -4.32 -12.53
N ALA A 24 5.76 -3.42 -12.60
CA ALA A 24 6.87 -3.53 -13.55
C ALA A 24 7.77 -4.76 -13.33
N ARG A 25 7.69 -5.41 -12.14
CA ARG A 25 8.43 -6.64 -11.83
C ARG A 25 7.65 -7.91 -12.14
N VAL A 26 6.35 -7.80 -12.45
CA VAL A 26 5.56 -8.95 -12.91
C VAL A 26 6.05 -9.32 -14.31
N PRO A 27 6.43 -10.59 -14.56
CA PRO A 27 6.96 -11.00 -15.85
C PRO A 27 5.99 -10.65 -16.99
N ALA A 28 6.42 -9.78 -17.89
CA ALA A 28 5.68 -9.39 -19.08
C ALA A 28 5.88 -10.44 -20.19
N GLY A 29 5.44 -11.68 -19.95
CA GLY A 29 5.42 -12.72 -20.97
C GLY A 29 4.31 -12.48 -22.00
N PRO A 30 4.34 -13.15 -23.17
CA PRO A 30 3.19 -13.14 -24.09
C PRO A 30 1.94 -13.61 -23.33
N GLY A 31 0.93 -12.75 -23.18
CA GLY A 31 -0.25 -13.03 -22.33
C GLY A 31 -0.39 -12.14 -21.09
N SER A 32 0.68 -11.51 -20.63
CA SER A 32 0.61 -10.58 -19.50
C SER A 32 -0.25 -9.37 -19.87
N TRP A 33 -1.20 -9.02 -19.00
CA TRP A 33 -2.12 -7.87 -19.13
C TRP A 33 -3.19 -7.97 -20.23
N GLN A 34 -3.38 -9.13 -20.86
CA GLN A 34 -4.38 -9.29 -21.93
C GLN A 34 -5.83 -9.33 -21.43
N THR A 35 -6.04 -9.68 -20.15
CA THR A 35 -7.36 -9.77 -19.53
C THR A 35 -7.40 -8.99 -18.22
N VAL A 36 -8.61 -8.59 -17.80
CA VAL A 36 -8.85 -8.00 -16.47
C VAL A 36 -8.43 -8.98 -15.37
N GLU A 37 -8.69 -10.27 -15.55
CA GLU A 37 -8.30 -11.32 -14.60
C GLU A 37 -6.78 -11.38 -14.38
N ASN A 38 -5.97 -11.24 -15.44
CA ASN A 38 -4.51 -11.19 -15.31
C ASN A 38 -4.05 -9.93 -14.54
N LEU A 39 -4.75 -8.80 -14.71
CA LEU A 39 -4.49 -7.57 -13.97
C LEU A 39 -4.88 -7.70 -12.50
N GLU A 40 -6.01 -8.35 -12.20
CA GLU A 40 -6.48 -8.63 -10.84
C GLU A 40 -5.51 -9.56 -10.10
N LEU A 41 -5.08 -10.66 -10.73
CA LEU A 41 -4.09 -11.58 -10.17
C LEU A 41 -2.76 -10.87 -9.88
N ALA A 42 -2.27 -10.05 -10.81
CA ALA A 42 -1.06 -9.26 -10.60
C ALA A 42 -1.21 -8.26 -9.45
N THR A 43 -2.38 -7.63 -9.33
CA THR A 43 -2.70 -6.69 -8.25
C THR A 43 -2.76 -7.39 -6.90
N LEU A 44 -3.43 -8.54 -6.82
CA LEU A 44 -3.51 -9.36 -5.60
C LEU A 44 -2.11 -9.84 -5.17
N GLY A 45 -1.30 -10.32 -6.11
CA GLY A 45 0.08 -10.71 -5.84
C GLY A 45 0.92 -9.55 -5.31
N TRP A 46 0.77 -8.36 -5.89
CA TRP A 46 1.44 -7.17 -5.40
C TRP A 46 0.98 -6.76 -4.00
N VAL A 47 -0.33 -6.76 -3.74
CA VAL A 47 -0.90 -6.42 -2.42
C VAL A 47 -0.38 -7.37 -1.36
N HIS A 48 -0.40 -8.68 -1.65
CA HIS A 48 0.11 -9.70 -0.74
C HIS A 48 1.59 -9.46 -0.42
N TRP A 49 2.44 -9.31 -1.44
CA TRP A 49 3.86 -9.03 -1.24
C TRP A 49 4.08 -7.73 -0.43
N HIS A 50 3.36 -6.67 -0.77
CA HIS A 50 3.50 -5.37 -0.12
C HIS A 50 3.15 -5.42 1.38
N ASN A 51 2.13 -6.18 1.76
CA ASN A 51 1.63 -6.22 3.13
C ASN A 51 2.33 -7.28 4.00
N ILE A 52 2.70 -8.43 3.41
CA ILE A 52 3.19 -9.58 4.16
C ILE A 52 4.71 -9.76 4.07
N GLN A 53 5.33 -9.38 2.94
CA GLN A 53 6.73 -9.72 2.67
C GLN A 53 7.66 -8.50 2.55
N ARG A 54 7.11 -7.33 2.21
CA ARG A 54 7.90 -6.13 1.99
C ARG A 54 8.29 -5.48 3.31
N LEU A 55 9.59 -5.53 3.63
CA LEU A 55 10.16 -4.81 4.75
C LEU A 55 10.10 -3.28 4.50
N GLN A 56 9.61 -2.53 5.48
CA GLN A 56 9.57 -1.07 5.41
C GLN A 56 10.53 -0.46 6.44
N GLY A 57 11.60 0.17 5.97
CA GLY A 57 12.57 0.83 6.86
C GLY A 57 11.96 1.91 7.75
N TYR A 58 10.88 2.58 7.31
CA TYR A 58 10.16 3.54 8.16
C TYR A 58 9.41 2.87 9.32
N LEU A 59 9.03 1.60 9.18
CA LEU A 59 8.34 0.82 10.21
C LEU A 59 9.33 0.03 11.10
N GLY A 60 10.65 0.19 10.91
CA GLY A 60 11.66 -0.59 11.63
C GLY A 60 11.98 -1.94 10.98
N GLU A 61 11.92 -2.00 9.65
CA GLU A 61 12.23 -3.21 8.86
C GLU A 61 11.27 -4.39 9.05
N ILE A 62 10.05 -4.14 9.53
CA ILE A 62 8.99 -5.14 9.59
C ILE A 62 7.97 -4.95 8.45
N PRO A 63 7.23 -6.01 8.08
CA PRO A 63 6.11 -5.91 7.15
C PRO A 63 4.97 -5.03 7.70
N PRO A 64 4.18 -4.37 6.83
CA PRO A 64 3.03 -3.58 7.26
C PRO A 64 2.01 -4.34 8.10
N ALA A 65 1.71 -5.59 7.75
CA ALA A 65 0.73 -6.38 8.49
C ALA A 65 1.17 -6.61 9.95
N GLU A 66 2.45 -6.90 10.17
CA GLU A 66 2.99 -7.08 11.52
C GLU A 66 2.96 -5.77 12.34
N PHE A 67 3.30 -4.65 11.69
CA PHE A 67 3.17 -3.33 12.32
C PHE A 67 1.71 -3.02 12.69
N GLU A 68 0.77 -3.27 11.78
CA GLU A 68 -0.66 -3.02 12.01
C GLU A 68 -1.22 -3.90 13.13
N ASP A 69 -0.88 -5.19 13.18
CA ASP A 69 -1.30 -6.11 14.26
C ASP A 69 -0.90 -5.59 15.63
N THR A 70 0.36 -5.18 15.80
CA THR A 70 0.85 -4.62 17.07
C THR A 70 0.21 -3.28 17.41
N PHE A 71 0.04 -2.40 16.42
CA PHE A 71 -0.57 -1.09 16.60
C PHE A 71 -2.03 -1.19 17.04
N TYR A 72 -2.82 -2.04 16.37
CA TYR A 72 -4.23 -2.24 16.70
C TYR A 72 -4.43 -2.97 18.02
N ALA A 73 -3.59 -3.95 18.37
CA ALA A 73 -3.63 -4.60 19.69
C ALA A 73 -3.40 -3.60 20.84
N GLY A 74 -2.49 -2.64 20.66
CA GLY A 74 -2.27 -1.55 21.60
C GLY A 74 -3.43 -0.55 21.67
N GLN A 75 -4.07 -0.24 20.53
CA GLN A 75 -5.25 0.62 20.50
C GLN A 75 -6.47 -0.02 21.19
N THR A 76 -6.75 -1.29 20.94
CA THR A 76 -7.85 -1.99 21.64
C THR A 76 -7.65 -1.99 23.15
N THR A 77 -6.40 -2.15 23.61
CA THR A 77 -6.07 -2.10 25.04
C THR A 77 -6.28 -0.70 25.61
N SER A 78 -5.83 0.34 24.90
CA SER A 78 -6.03 1.75 25.30
C SER A 78 -7.51 2.14 25.33
N THR A 79 -8.28 1.75 24.31
CA THR A 79 -9.73 1.99 24.26
C THR A 79 -10.47 1.26 25.38
N GLN A 80 -10.05 0.03 25.73
CA GLN A 80 -10.66 -0.71 26.84
C GLN A 80 -10.38 -0.05 28.20
N LEU A 81 -9.18 0.46 28.43
CA LEU A 81 -8.82 1.16 29.67
C LEU A 81 -9.53 2.51 29.84
N VAL A 82 -9.88 3.19 28.75
CA VAL A 82 -10.67 4.43 28.77
C VAL A 82 -12.16 4.17 29.06
N GLY A 83 -12.65 2.95 28.79
CA GLY A 83 -14.04 2.53 29.02
C GLY A 83 -14.35 1.94 30.41
N ILE A 84 -13.33 1.71 31.25
CA ILE A 84 -13.52 1.25 32.63
C ILE A 84 -13.48 2.49 33.53
N LYS A 85 -14.66 3.01 33.90
CA LYS A 85 -14.84 4.09 34.87
C LYS A 85 -16.06 3.82 35.73
#